data_AF-A0A415JXZ9-F1
#
_entry.id   AF-A0A415JXZ9-F1
#
_cell.length_a   1.000
_cell.length_b   1.000
_cell.length_c   1.000
_cell.angle_alpha   90.00
_cell.angle_beta   90.00
_cell.angle_gamma   90.00
#
_symmetry.space_group_name_H-M   'P 1'
#
loop_
_entity.id
_entity.type
_entity.pdbx_description
1 polymer ?
#
loop_
_entity_poly.entity_id
_entity_poly.type
_entity_poly.pdbx_seq_one_letter_code
_entity_poly.pdbx_strand_id
1 'polypeptide(L)'
;MKKIGIVILTIALIAAICGSFYIVNDKSKRANQKEKVLTEVQRITTKDLDKNYPQTPREVVKFYNRIVKCYYGMQYSDEELDALTDQALKLFDEELAANNPKDTYKQSVTADAQSYKEQGITLAQTGVCDSNDVKYVTDNGSKIAYVKASYFMKEGSSYSKTYQEYVLRQDKEGCWRILTFYKIAADSDTETE
;
A
#
# COMPACT_ATOMS: atom_id res chain seq x y z
N MET A 1 -2.37 -51.81 12.94
CA MET A 1 -1.52 -50.78 13.59
C MET A 1 -1.86 -49.42 13.00
N LYS A 2 -2.15 -48.46 13.87
CA LYS A 2 -2.71 -47.13 13.58
C LYS A 2 -1.69 -46.25 12.85
N LYS A 3 -2.10 -45.61 11.74
CA LYS A 3 -1.51 -44.37 11.23
C LYS A 3 -2.57 -43.25 11.19
N ILE A 4 -3.46 -43.26 12.17
CA ILE A 4 -4.43 -42.19 12.48
C ILE A 4 -3.75 -41.29 13.51
N GLY A 5 -2.72 -40.55 13.08
CA GLY A 5 -1.89 -39.76 14.00
C GLY A 5 -1.30 -38.47 13.44
N ILE A 6 -1.51 -38.14 12.16
CA ILE A 6 -0.92 -36.93 11.55
C ILE A 6 -1.96 -36.02 10.88
N VAL A 7 -3.15 -36.54 10.53
CA VAL A 7 -4.20 -35.73 9.85
C VAL A 7 -5.13 -34.98 10.83
N ILE A 8 -5.07 -35.30 12.13
CA ILE A 8 -5.96 -34.68 13.14
C ILE A 8 -5.42 -33.33 13.65
N LEU A 9 -4.13 -33.01 13.46
CA LEU A 9 -3.55 -31.77 14.02
C LEU A 9 -3.68 -30.56 13.08
N THR A 10 -3.83 -30.75 11.77
CA THR A 10 -3.95 -29.67 10.78
C THR A 10 -5.39 -29.17 10.58
N ILE A 11 -6.40 -29.95 10.98
CA ILE A 11 -7.83 -29.57 10.89
C ILE A 11 -8.29 -28.85 12.17
N ALA A 12 -7.60 -29.04 13.30
CA ALA A 12 -7.95 -28.41 14.58
C ALA A 12 -7.53 -26.94 14.72
N LEU A 13 -6.66 -26.42 13.84
CA LEU A 13 -6.25 -25.00 13.82
C LEU A 13 -7.07 -24.14 12.83
N ILE A 14 -7.76 -24.77 11.88
CA ILE A 14 -8.57 -24.07 10.86
C ILE A 14 -10.08 -24.05 11.22
N ALA A 15 -10.52 -24.94 12.12
CA ALA A 15 -11.92 -25.04 12.56
C ALA A 15 -12.31 -24.13 13.75
N ALA A 16 -11.40 -23.33 14.29
CA ALA A 16 -11.68 -22.44 15.44
C ALA A 16 -12.03 -20.98 15.06
N ILE A 17 -11.99 -20.59 13.77
CA ILE A 17 -12.27 -19.21 13.32
C ILE A 17 -13.39 -19.15 12.25
N CYS A 18 -14.02 -20.27 11.92
CA CYS A 18 -15.17 -20.31 11.00
C CYS A 18 -16.42 -20.80 11.73
N GLY A 19 -17.15 -19.88 12.38
CA GLY A 19 -18.45 -20.26 12.96
C GLY A 19 -19.09 -19.26 13.91
N SER A 20 -19.42 -18.05 13.46
CA SER A 20 -20.65 -17.39 13.94
C SER A 20 -21.18 -16.35 12.96
N PHE A 21 -22.32 -16.74 12.38
CA PHE A 21 -23.42 -15.94 11.86
C PHE A 21 -23.37 -15.31 10.47
N TYR A 22 -24.35 -15.78 9.69
CA TYR A 22 -24.73 -15.42 8.34
C TYR A 22 -26.02 -14.57 8.41
N ILE A 23 -26.18 -13.67 7.41
CA ILE A 23 -27.39 -12.91 6.97
C ILE A 23 -27.86 -11.78 7.94
N VAL A 24 -28.16 -10.53 7.56
CA VAL A 24 -28.88 -9.96 6.40
C VAL A 24 -28.54 -8.46 6.23
N ASN A 25 -28.25 -8.00 5.00
CA ASN A 25 -29.07 -7.00 4.30
C ASN A 25 -28.61 -6.78 2.84
N ASP A 26 -29.34 -7.39 1.91
CA ASP A 26 -29.53 -6.87 0.57
C ASP A 26 -30.64 -5.81 0.63
N LYS A 27 -30.34 -4.59 0.16
CA LYS A 27 -31.28 -3.61 -0.43
C LYS A 27 -30.56 -2.29 -0.74
N SER A 28 -30.13 -2.12 -1.99
CA SER A 28 -30.68 -1.07 -2.86
C SER A 28 -30.00 -1.09 -4.23
N LYS A 29 -30.52 -1.91 -5.14
CA LYS A 29 -30.45 -1.60 -6.56
C LYS A 29 -31.31 -0.36 -6.82
N ARG A 30 -30.67 0.80 -6.92
CA ARG A 30 -31.17 1.89 -7.76
C ARG A 30 -30.19 2.07 -8.91
N ALA A 31 -30.55 1.50 -10.06
CA ALA A 31 -29.99 1.87 -11.33
C ALA A 31 -30.29 3.36 -11.55
N ASN A 32 -29.26 4.19 -11.40
CA ASN A 32 -29.18 5.48 -12.07
C ASN A 32 -27.97 5.36 -12.99
N GLN A 33 -28.19 5.61 -14.29
CA GLN A 33 -27.11 5.94 -15.21
C GLN A 33 -26.37 7.15 -14.64
N LYS A 34 -25.33 6.88 -13.86
CA LYS A 34 -24.28 7.83 -13.51
C LYS A 34 -23.08 7.41 -14.33
N GLU A 35 -22.34 8.37 -14.87
CA GLU A 35 -20.97 8.12 -15.34
C GLU A 35 -20.30 7.14 -14.38
N LYS A 36 -19.69 6.10 -14.95
CA LYS A 36 -19.09 5.00 -14.19
C LYS A 36 -17.89 5.56 -13.41
N VAL A 37 -18.14 6.17 -12.26
CA VAL A 37 -17.08 6.67 -11.36
C VAL A 37 -16.29 5.44 -10.94
N LEU A 38 -15.11 5.28 -11.55
CA LEU A 38 -14.22 4.16 -11.26
C LEU A 38 -13.89 4.15 -9.77
N THR A 39 -13.82 2.95 -9.18
CA THR A 39 -13.30 2.80 -7.81
C THR A 39 -11.86 3.28 -7.74
N GLU A 40 -11.34 3.56 -6.55
CA GLU A 40 -9.94 3.99 -6.41
C GLU A 40 -8.96 2.92 -6.94
N VAL A 41 -9.24 1.65 -6.65
CA VAL A 41 -8.50 0.49 -7.18
C VAL A 41 -8.50 0.53 -8.70
N GLN A 42 -9.67 0.69 -9.35
CA GLN A 42 -9.77 0.78 -10.81
C GLN A 42 -9.01 1.98 -11.37
N ARG A 43 -9.05 3.15 -10.72
CA ARG A 43 -8.28 4.33 -11.16
C ARG A 43 -6.77 4.11 -11.10
N ILE A 44 -6.30 3.29 -10.16
CA ILE A 44 -4.89 2.93 -10.05
C ILE A 44 -4.52 1.88 -11.09
N THR A 45 -5.26 0.77 -11.15
CA THR A 45 -4.92 -0.37 -12.01
C THR A 45 -5.05 -0.07 -13.49
N THR A 46 -5.96 0.83 -13.89
CA THR A 46 -6.12 1.26 -15.29
C THR A 46 -5.18 2.39 -15.71
N LYS A 47 -4.37 2.94 -14.78
CA LYS A 47 -3.41 3.98 -15.12
C LYS A 47 -2.27 3.40 -15.96
N ASP A 48 -2.11 3.91 -17.17
CA ASP A 48 -0.96 3.64 -18.03
C ASP A 48 0.25 4.43 -17.50
N LEU A 49 1.05 3.79 -16.65
CA LEU A 49 2.28 4.37 -16.11
C LEU A 49 3.39 4.51 -17.16
N ASP A 50 3.29 3.82 -18.30
CA ASP A 50 4.31 3.89 -19.34
C ASP A 50 4.16 5.21 -20.12
N LYS A 51 2.94 5.77 -20.19
CA LYS A 51 2.67 7.10 -20.76
C LYS A 51 2.51 8.21 -19.75
N ASN A 52 1.94 7.92 -18.57
CA ASN A 52 1.53 8.91 -17.58
C ASN A 52 2.26 8.73 -16.25
N TYR A 53 3.56 8.46 -16.33
CA TYR A 53 4.42 8.30 -15.17
C TYR A 53 4.44 9.59 -14.33
N PRO A 54 4.39 9.52 -12.97
CA PRO A 54 4.53 10.70 -12.11
C PRO A 54 5.86 11.43 -12.34
N GLN A 55 5.82 12.74 -12.57
CA GLN A 55 6.99 13.50 -13.02
C GLN A 55 7.90 13.96 -11.88
N THR A 56 7.39 14.00 -10.65
CA THR A 56 8.12 14.45 -9.47
C THR A 56 8.22 13.34 -8.42
N PRO A 57 9.27 13.33 -7.56
CA PRO A 57 9.40 12.35 -6.49
C PRO A 57 8.17 12.33 -5.57
N ARG A 58 7.64 13.51 -5.28
CA ARG A 58 6.43 13.69 -4.47
C ARG A 58 5.21 13.01 -5.09
N GLU A 59 5.02 13.13 -6.40
CA GLU A 59 3.88 12.48 -7.08
C GLU A 59 4.04 10.96 -7.16
N VAL A 60 5.28 10.46 -7.27
CA VAL A 60 5.56 9.01 -7.17
C VAL A 60 5.11 8.49 -5.80
N VAL A 61 5.55 9.13 -4.71
CA VAL A 61 5.16 8.72 -3.35
C VAL A 61 3.67 8.89 -3.11
N LYS A 62 3.04 9.97 -3.61
CA LYS A 62 1.58 10.13 -3.54
C LYS A 62 0.86 8.99 -4.24
N PHE A 63 1.31 8.59 -5.43
CA PHE A 63 0.69 7.51 -6.17
C PHE A 63 0.90 6.16 -5.47
N TYR A 64 2.10 5.88 -4.97
CA TYR A 64 2.38 4.71 -4.16
C TYR A 64 1.51 4.66 -2.89
N ASN A 65 1.33 5.78 -2.19
CA ASN A 65 0.49 5.84 -1.00
C ASN A 65 -1.00 5.58 -1.29
N ARG A 66 -1.47 5.83 -2.52
CA ARG A 66 -2.82 5.42 -2.95
C ARG A 66 -2.92 3.91 -3.11
N ILE A 67 -1.87 3.27 -3.62
CA ILE A 67 -1.75 1.80 -3.70
C ILE A 67 -1.73 1.20 -2.29
N VAL A 68 -0.88 1.72 -1.39
CA VAL A 68 -0.82 1.31 0.01
C VAL A 68 -2.20 1.44 0.66
N LYS A 69 -2.89 2.57 0.48
CA LYS A 69 -4.25 2.73 1.00
C LYS A 69 -5.23 1.68 0.48
N CYS A 70 -5.11 1.26 -0.78
CA CYS A 70 -5.92 0.17 -1.32
C CYS A 70 -5.60 -1.17 -0.64
N TYR A 71 -4.31 -1.51 -0.45
CA TYR A 71 -3.90 -2.75 0.24
C TYR A 71 -4.54 -2.88 1.63
N TYR A 72 -4.40 -1.85 2.47
CA TYR A 72 -4.95 -1.85 3.82
C TYR A 72 -6.48 -1.68 3.85
N GLY A 73 -7.07 -1.17 2.77
CA GLY A 73 -8.52 -1.13 2.61
C GLY A 73 -9.14 -2.51 2.39
N MET A 74 -8.37 -3.47 1.85
CA MET A 74 -8.81 -4.85 1.54
C MET A 74 -10.14 -4.92 0.77
N GLN A 75 -10.37 -3.94 -0.10
CA GLN A 75 -11.56 -3.82 -0.96
C GLN A 75 -11.16 -3.98 -2.43
N TYR A 76 -10.70 -5.18 -2.78
CA TYR A 76 -10.26 -5.56 -4.13
C TYR A 76 -10.48 -7.06 -4.34
N SER A 77 -10.61 -7.44 -5.61
CA SER A 77 -10.50 -8.83 -6.08
C SER A 77 -9.03 -9.30 -6.14
N ASP A 78 -8.80 -10.60 -6.33
CA ASP A 78 -7.44 -11.15 -6.47
C ASP A 78 -6.76 -10.61 -7.74
N GLU A 79 -7.52 -10.43 -8.82
CA GLU A 79 -7.02 -9.81 -10.06
C GLU A 79 -6.63 -8.34 -9.85
N GLU A 80 -7.43 -7.61 -9.07
CA GLU A 80 -7.12 -6.23 -8.71
C GLU A 80 -5.91 -6.13 -7.77
N LEU A 81 -5.74 -7.06 -6.83
CA LEU A 81 -4.55 -7.16 -5.98
C LEU A 81 -3.29 -7.37 -6.83
N ASP A 82 -3.37 -8.27 -7.81
CA ASP A 82 -2.27 -8.55 -8.72
C ASP A 82 -1.90 -7.31 -9.55
N ALA A 83 -2.91 -6.59 -10.07
CA ALA A 83 -2.71 -5.36 -10.80
C ALA A 83 -2.22 -4.19 -9.93
N LEU A 84 -2.66 -4.07 -8.68
CA LEU A 84 -2.12 -3.10 -7.71
C LEU A 84 -0.63 -3.40 -7.45
N THR A 85 -0.29 -4.69 -7.36
CA THR A 85 1.10 -5.13 -7.19
C THR A 85 1.96 -4.75 -8.38
N ASP A 86 1.48 -4.95 -9.61
CA ASP A 86 2.19 -4.52 -10.81
C ASP A 86 2.42 -3.01 -10.83
N GLN A 87 1.40 -2.23 -10.46
CA GLN A 87 1.52 -0.78 -10.35
C GLN A 87 2.54 -0.36 -9.29
N ALA A 88 2.62 -1.06 -8.15
CA ALA A 88 3.61 -0.80 -7.10
C ALA A 88 5.04 -1.08 -7.58
N LEU A 89 5.27 -2.26 -8.18
CA LEU A 89 6.58 -2.66 -8.67
C LEU A 89 7.07 -1.77 -9.81
N LYS A 90 6.15 -1.23 -10.64
CA LYS A 90 6.49 -0.19 -11.61
C LYS A 90 7.00 1.11 -10.98
N LEU A 91 6.77 1.38 -9.70
CA LEU A 91 7.34 2.57 -9.04
C LEU A 91 8.68 2.27 -8.37
N PHE A 92 9.09 1.01 -8.28
CA PHE A 92 10.31 0.61 -7.61
C PHE A 92 11.51 0.76 -8.52
N ASP A 93 12.63 1.13 -7.91
CA ASP A 93 13.93 1.08 -8.56
C ASP A 93 14.28 -0.38 -8.87
N GLU A 94 15.07 -0.61 -9.91
CA GLU A 94 15.47 -1.96 -10.35
C GLU A 94 16.05 -2.81 -9.21
N GLU A 95 16.86 -2.20 -8.33
CA GLU A 95 17.44 -2.91 -7.17
C GLU A 95 16.37 -3.28 -6.15
N LEU A 96 15.41 -2.39 -5.88
CA LEU A 96 14.31 -2.68 -4.96
C LEU A 96 13.37 -3.74 -5.55
N ALA A 97 13.04 -3.64 -6.83
CA ALA A 97 12.19 -4.59 -7.54
C ALA A 97 12.83 -5.99 -7.61
N ALA A 98 14.13 -6.08 -7.89
CA ALA A 98 14.86 -7.36 -7.94
C ALA A 98 14.85 -8.09 -6.58
N ASN A 99 14.93 -7.33 -5.48
CA ASN A 99 14.86 -7.86 -4.12
C ASN A 99 13.43 -8.16 -3.64
N ASN A 100 12.41 -7.76 -4.41
CA ASN A 100 11.01 -7.95 -4.08
C ASN A 100 10.27 -8.64 -5.24
N PRO A 101 10.54 -9.93 -5.51
CA PRO A 101 9.79 -10.69 -6.52
C PRO A 101 8.28 -10.56 -6.30
N LYS A 102 7.52 -10.43 -7.39
CA LYS A 102 6.10 -10.07 -7.36
C LYS A 102 5.27 -10.88 -6.36
N ASP A 103 5.36 -12.20 -6.41
CA ASP A 103 4.57 -13.06 -5.52
C ASP A 103 4.99 -12.92 -4.07
N THR A 104 6.29 -12.79 -3.79
CA THR A 104 6.81 -12.55 -2.44
C THR A 104 6.31 -11.21 -1.90
N TYR A 105 6.43 -10.14 -2.68
CA TYR A 105 5.96 -8.82 -2.28
C TYR A 105 4.44 -8.79 -2.05
N LYS A 106 3.65 -9.36 -2.99
CA LYS A 106 2.19 -9.51 -2.88
C LYS A 106 1.81 -10.25 -1.60
N GLN A 107 2.49 -11.35 -1.29
CA GLN A 107 2.26 -12.11 -0.06
C GLN A 107 2.57 -11.27 1.18
N SER A 108 3.71 -10.56 1.20
CA SER A 108 4.13 -9.73 2.32
C SER A 108 3.13 -8.60 2.59
N VAL A 109 2.70 -7.84 1.57
CA VAL A 109 1.75 -6.74 1.75
C VAL A 109 0.36 -7.24 2.15
N THR A 110 -0.05 -8.40 1.65
CA THR A 110 -1.34 -9.02 2.02
C THR A 110 -1.33 -9.49 3.48
N ALA A 111 -0.24 -10.12 3.91
CA ALA A 111 -0.08 -10.56 5.30
C ALA A 111 -0.05 -9.37 6.27
N ASP A 112 0.64 -8.28 5.93
CA ASP A 112 0.68 -7.08 6.75
C ASP A 112 -0.69 -6.39 6.82
N ALA A 113 -1.37 -6.20 5.69
CA ALA A 113 -2.72 -5.62 5.65
C ALA A 113 -3.72 -6.45 6.47
N GLN A 114 -3.66 -7.78 6.38
CA GLN A 114 -4.49 -8.69 7.17
C GLN A 114 -4.21 -8.56 8.67
N SER A 115 -2.94 -8.47 9.08
CA SER A 115 -2.58 -8.27 10.49
C SER A 115 -3.15 -6.96 11.06
N TYR A 116 -3.11 -5.86 10.28
CA TYR A 116 -3.71 -4.59 10.70
C TYR A 116 -5.23 -4.68 10.82
N LYS A 117 -5.88 -5.37 9.88
CA LYS A 117 -7.32 -5.61 9.92
C LYS A 117 -7.74 -6.42 11.15
N GLU A 118 -6.99 -7.46 11.51
CA GLU A 118 -7.22 -8.28 12.70
C GLU A 118 -7.07 -7.48 14.00
N GLN A 119 -6.16 -6.50 14.02
CA GLN A 119 -5.99 -5.55 15.13
C GLN A 119 -7.07 -4.45 15.13
N GLY A 120 -7.98 -4.41 14.15
CA GLY A 120 -8.98 -3.35 14.03
C GLY A 120 -8.39 -2.00 13.63
N ILE A 121 -7.18 -1.99 13.06
CA ILE A 121 -6.47 -0.78 12.65
C ILE A 121 -6.84 -0.45 11.19
N THR A 122 -7.25 0.79 10.94
CA THR A 122 -7.57 1.30 9.60
C THR A 122 -6.62 2.42 9.21
N LEU A 123 -6.07 2.37 7.99
CA LEU A 123 -5.34 3.50 7.40
C LEU A 123 -6.32 4.57 6.92
N ALA A 124 -6.57 5.57 7.77
CA ALA A 124 -7.56 6.61 7.51
C ALA A 124 -7.08 7.60 6.44
N GLN A 125 -5.85 8.08 6.58
CA GLN A 125 -5.29 9.12 5.72
C GLN A 125 -3.78 8.92 5.52
N THR A 126 -3.32 9.31 4.34
CA THR A 126 -1.91 9.44 4.00
C THR A 126 -1.58 10.89 3.71
N GLY A 127 -0.39 11.33 4.09
CA GLY A 127 0.16 12.64 3.79
C GLY A 127 1.53 12.50 3.15
N VAL A 128 1.92 13.49 2.35
CA VAL A 128 3.26 13.63 1.76
C VAL A 128 3.68 15.08 1.96
N CYS A 129 4.94 15.31 2.31
CA CYS A 129 5.50 16.65 2.52
C CYS A 129 5.25 17.58 1.34
N ASP A 130 5.41 18.89 1.55
CA ASP A 130 5.25 19.85 0.48
C ASP A 130 6.38 19.76 -0.53
N SER A 131 6.14 20.29 -1.73
CA SER A 131 7.13 20.23 -2.81
C SER A 131 8.43 20.92 -2.44
N ASN A 132 8.38 21.94 -1.57
CA ASN A 132 9.55 22.67 -1.09
C ASN A 132 10.36 21.88 -0.05
N ASP A 133 9.75 20.88 0.59
CA ASP A 133 10.40 20.05 1.61
C ASP A 133 11.09 18.81 1.03
N VAL A 134 10.88 18.54 -0.27
CA VAL A 134 11.57 17.46 -0.96
C VAL A 134 13.05 17.81 -1.05
N LYS A 135 13.90 16.99 -0.43
CA LYS A 135 15.36 17.21 -0.46
C LYS A 135 15.94 16.51 -1.67
N TYR A 136 16.74 17.22 -2.46
CA TYR A 136 17.45 16.67 -3.61
C TYR A 136 18.95 16.61 -3.32
N VAL A 137 19.57 15.48 -3.64
CA VAL A 137 21.01 15.22 -3.47
C VAL A 137 21.54 14.58 -4.75
N THR A 138 22.80 14.81 -5.07
CA THR A 138 23.52 14.01 -6.06
C THR A 138 24.50 13.11 -5.32
N ASP A 139 24.32 11.80 -5.44
CA ASP A 139 25.20 10.80 -4.82
C ASP A 139 25.78 9.90 -5.91
N ASN A 140 27.11 9.83 -5.99
CA ASN A 140 27.82 9.04 -7.01
C ASN A 140 27.30 9.23 -8.45
N GLY A 141 26.94 10.47 -8.81
CA GLY A 141 26.40 10.83 -10.13
C GLY A 141 24.91 10.50 -10.34
N SER A 142 24.26 9.84 -9.37
CA SER A 142 22.82 9.60 -9.37
C SER A 142 22.08 10.75 -8.68
N LYS A 143 20.94 11.16 -9.24
CA LYS A 143 20.05 12.11 -8.57
C LYS A 143 19.15 11.37 -7.59
N ILE A 144 19.20 11.79 -6.34
CA ILE A 144 18.46 11.22 -5.22
C ILE A 144 17.48 12.27 -4.68
N ALA A 145 16.29 11.83 -4.30
CA ALA A 145 15.30 12.65 -3.61
C ALA A 145 14.81 11.98 -2.33
N TYR A 146 14.64 12.77 -1.28
CA TYR A 146 14.06 12.33 -0.01
C TYR A 146 12.68 12.97 0.16
N VAL A 147 11.67 12.13 0.37
CA VAL A 147 10.26 12.55 0.48
C VAL A 147 9.68 11.98 1.76
N LYS A 148 9.26 12.85 2.67
CA LYS A 148 8.59 12.44 3.92
C LYS A 148 7.12 12.16 3.66
N ALA A 149 6.63 11.06 4.20
CA ALA A 149 5.23 10.66 4.19
C ALA A 149 4.73 10.41 5.61
N SER A 150 3.43 10.60 5.82
CA SER A 150 2.76 10.28 7.09
C SER A 150 1.53 9.41 6.86
N TYR A 151 1.26 8.55 7.84
CA TYR A 151 0.16 7.60 7.82
C TYR A 151 -0.63 7.74 9.10
N PHE A 152 -1.87 8.19 8.97
CA PHE A 152 -2.80 8.33 10.08
C PHE A 152 -3.60 7.05 10.20
N MET A 153 -3.36 6.33 11.28
CA MET A 153 -4.01 5.07 11.60
C MET A 153 -5.09 5.31 12.65
N LYS A 154 -6.19 4.58 12.54
CA LYS A 154 -7.30 4.61 13.49
C LYS A 154 -7.49 3.22 14.08
N GLU A 155 -7.58 3.14 15.40
CA GLU A 155 -7.88 1.92 16.16
C GLU A 155 -9.03 2.24 17.12
N GLY A 156 -10.24 1.78 16.79
CA GLY A 156 -11.45 2.18 17.53
C GLY A 156 -11.68 3.69 17.52
N SER A 157 -11.59 4.35 18.68
CA SER A 157 -11.67 5.81 18.82
C SER A 157 -10.29 6.50 18.84
N SER A 158 -9.20 5.74 18.89
CA SER A 158 -7.84 6.25 18.99
C SER A 158 -7.25 6.50 17.61
N TYR A 159 -6.42 7.53 17.51
CA TYR A 159 -5.66 7.86 16.30
C TYR A 159 -4.17 7.86 16.62
N SER A 160 -3.38 7.30 15.70
CA SER A 160 -1.92 7.36 15.74
C SER A 160 -1.39 7.82 14.39
N LYS A 161 -0.17 8.36 14.40
CA LYS A 161 0.50 8.82 13.19
C LYS A 161 1.91 8.24 13.14
N THR A 162 2.25 7.60 12.04
CA THR A 162 3.61 7.14 11.76
C THR A 162 4.17 7.87 10.56
N TYR A 163 5.48 8.01 10.52
CA TYR A 163 6.20 8.74 9.48
C TYR A 163 7.19 7.82 8.78
N GLN A 164 7.36 8.02 7.49
CA GLN A 164 8.35 7.34 6.67
C GLN A 164 9.08 8.35 5.81
N GLU A 165 10.37 8.10 5.54
CA GLU A 165 11.12 8.81 4.51
C GLU A 165 11.34 7.87 3.33
N TYR A 166 10.89 8.28 2.16
CA TYR A 166 11.13 7.61 0.90
C TYR A 166 12.40 8.17 0.27
N VAL A 167 13.30 7.29 -0.13
CA VAL A 167 14.48 7.63 -0.93
C VAL A 167 14.17 7.21 -2.36
N LEU A 168 14.20 8.16 -3.28
CA LEU A 168 13.98 7.93 -4.70
C LEU A 168 15.26 8.21 -5.49
N ARG A 169 15.49 7.40 -6.51
CA ARG A 169 16.58 7.58 -7.49
C ARG A 169 15.97 7.88 -8.85
N GLN A 170 16.53 8.85 -9.57
CA GLN A 170 16.14 9.09 -10.96
C GLN A 170 16.85 8.06 -11.86
N ASP A 171 16.08 7.32 -12.64
CA ASP A 171 16.62 6.37 -13.62
C ASP A 171 17.15 7.08 -14.88
N LYS A 172 17.70 6.31 -15.81
CA LYS A 172 18.29 6.83 -17.07
C LYS A 172 17.27 7.50 -17.99
N GLU A 173 15.98 7.20 -17.83
CA GLU A 173 14.89 7.78 -18.60
C GLU A 173 14.35 9.07 -17.94
N GLY A 174 14.90 9.45 -16.79
CA GLY A 174 14.46 10.62 -16.03
C GLY A 174 13.29 10.34 -15.09
N CYS A 175 12.86 9.08 -14.96
CA CYS A 175 11.76 8.72 -14.07
C CYS A 175 12.27 8.52 -12.63
N TRP A 176 11.53 9.06 -11.66
CA TRP A 176 11.85 8.85 -10.25
C TRP A 176 11.32 7.50 -9.78
N ARG A 177 12.18 6.67 -9.19
CA ARG A 177 11.84 5.33 -8.70
C ARG A 177 12.17 5.22 -7.21
N ILE A 178 11.34 4.50 -6.46
CA ILE A 178 11.55 4.25 -5.03
C ILE A 178 12.72 3.29 -4.88
N LEU A 179 13.83 3.77 -4.32
CA LEU A 179 15.02 2.97 -4.02
C LEU A 179 14.87 2.25 -2.68
N THR A 180 14.38 2.96 -1.68
CA THR A 180 14.11 2.41 -0.34
C THR A 180 13.17 3.33 0.44
N PHE A 181 12.67 2.85 1.57
CA PHE A 181 11.94 3.65 2.53
C PHE A 181 12.16 3.09 3.94
N TYR A 182 12.14 3.98 4.93
CA TYR A 182 12.29 3.60 6.34
C TYR A 182 11.42 4.46 7.23
N LYS A 183 11.05 3.90 8.39
CA LYS A 183 10.32 4.62 9.43
C LYS A 183 11.24 5.70 10.01
N ILE A 184 10.69 6.90 10.21
CA ILE A 184 11.36 7.99 10.91
C ILE A 184 10.57 8.37 12.16
N ALA A 185 11.23 9.03 13.12
CA ALA A 185 10.53 9.65 14.24
C ALA A 185 9.60 10.76 13.73
N ALA A 186 8.60 11.13 14.53
CA ALA A 186 7.89 12.37 14.29
C ALA A 186 8.89 13.53 14.36
N ASP A 187 8.90 14.41 13.36
CA ASP A 187 9.66 15.66 13.48
C ASP A 187 9.09 16.45 14.67
N SER A 188 9.96 16.93 15.57
CA SER A 188 9.60 17.79 16.71
C SER A 188 8.92 19.09 16.27
N ASP A 189 9.01 19.43 14.99
CA ASP A 189 8.58 20.72 14.43
C ASP A 189 7.18 20.64 13.79
N THR A 190 6.43 19.56 14.04
CA THR A 190 4.99 19.50 13.75
C THR A 190 4.16 19.76 14.99
N GLU A 191 4.50 20.81 15.75
CA GLU A 191 3.57 21.44 16.66
C GLU A 191 2.61 22.36 15.88
N THR A 192 1.35 21.90 15.80
CA THR A 192 0.12 22.71 15.86
C THR A 192 -0.03 23.96 14.98
N GLU A 193 -0.97 23.89 14.06
CA GLU A 193 -2.04 24.90 13.95
C GLU A 193 -3.40 24.21 14.09
#